data_AF-A0A397BCY0-F1
#
_entry.id   AF-A0A397BCY0-F1
#
_cell.length_a   1.000
_cell.length_b   1.000
_cell.length_c   1.000
_cell.angle_alpha   90.00
_cell.angle_beta   90.00
_cell.angle_gamma   90.00
#
_symmetry.space_group_name_H-M   'P 1'
#
loop_
_entity.id
_entity.type
_entity.pdbx_description
1 polymer ?
#
loop_
_entity_poly.entity_id
_entity_poly.type
_entity_poly.pdbx_seq_one_letter_code
_entity_poly.pdbx_strand_id
1 'polypeptide(L)'
;MGLLSTGAATPKELGATAPAEGRLHTPPPAAKPAQAVVPRVVLSETELSSAVHDERRRLHTMKVIIAHLHDPTKFRRASIVQESVIDSSFVEFSTDVLLDPVTLKMMTEFCSSIPHAAERLMFWADVQHLRTLPSAQYTDKMLRKIYEKFLSPHAATPICVPTDMIRGIQDEFDRPGGIQSAGVYLEAQALCLKDLEKDVFPRFEKHKLFDKMKALCEARSETGHATEYDCIYYLLYETYLKPNAKKFVALPPHIHEAFAAKVDADQLDSVAFTDVQYFVLDYVRTELWHDFS
;
A
#
# COMPACT_ATOMS: atom_id res chain seq x y z
N MET A 1 -19.77 65.58 8.59
CA MET A 1 -19.60 65.51 10.05
C MET A 1 -19.06 64.12 10.35
N GLY A 2 -17.79 63.87 10.71
CA GLY A 2 -16.84 64.64 11.54
C GLY A 2 -16.83 64.02 12.95
N LEU A 3 -15.70 63.65 13.58
CA LEU A 3 -14.26 63.83 13.34
C LEU A 3 -13.55 62.46 13.57
N LEU A 4 -12.51 62.05 12.85
CA LEU A 4 -11.09 62.49 12.92
C LEU A 4 -10.47 62.49 14.33
N SER A 5 -9.44 61.67 14.52
CA SER A 5 -8.35 61.88 15.49
C SER A 5 -7.07 61.19 14.97
N THR A 6 -5.93 61.87 15.06
CA THR A 6 -4.62 61.42 14.55
C THR A 6 -3.48 61.94 15.45
N GLY A 7 -2.32 61.27 15.42
CA GLY A 7 -1.13 61.58 16.23
C GLY A 7 -0.47 60.29 16.72
N ALA A 8 0.72 59.81 16.31
CA ALA A 8 1.90 60.38 15.66
C ALA A 8 2.91 61.10 16.59
N ALA A 9 3.97 60.39 17.00
CA ALA A 9 5.34 60.90 17.18
C ALA A 9 6.35 59.78 17.55
N THR A 10 7.54 59.84 16.95
CA THR A 10 8.82 59.20 17.37
C THR A 10 9.88 60.32 17.36
N PRO A 11 11.22 60.13 17.35
CA PRO A 11 12.10 59.00 17.71
C PRO A 11 13.27 59.42 18.66
N LYS A 12 14.22 58.51 18.93
CA LYS A 12 15.71 58.67 19.05
C LYS A 12 16.33 57.61 19.98
N GLU A 13 17.62 57.24 19.94
CA GLU A 13 18.68 57.10 18.89
C GLU A 13 19.99 56.63 19.60
N LEU A 14 21.07 56.37 18.84
CA LEU A 14 22.42 55.90 19.26
C LEU A 14 22.45 54.44 19.77
N GLY A 15 23.46 53.61 19.49
CA GLY A 15 24.71 53.77 18.71
C GLY A 15 25.88 53.03 19.41
N ALA A 16 26.91 52.50 18.74
CA ALA A 16 27.20 52.37 17.31
C ALA A 16 28.34 51.34 17.04
N THR A 17 28.51 50.93 15.77
CA THR A 17 29.77 50.48 15.09
C THR A 17 30.61 49.26 15.59
N ALA A 18 31.03 48.44 14.62
CA ALA A 18 32.11 47.42 14.69
C ALA A 18 33.50 48.07 14.32
N PRO A 19 34.63 47.39 13.93
CA PRO A 19 34.82 46.03 13.37
C PRO A 19 36.16 45.26 13.70
N ALA A 20 36.42 44.19 12.92
CA ALA A 20 37.73 43.62 12.48
C ALA A 20 38.45 42.51 13.30
N GLU A 21 39.44 41.86 12.64
CA GLU A 21 40.01 40.52 12.91
C GLU A 21 41.50 40.53 13.36
N GLY A 22 42.05 39.41 13.90
CA GLY A 22 43.52 39.20 13.88
C GLY A 22 44.19 38.12 14.78
N ARG A 23 44.56 36.97 14.18
CA ARG A 23 45.76 36.08 14.41
C ARG A 23 46.20 35.54 15.81
N LEU A 24 46.31 34.19 15.86
CA LEU A 24 47.41 33.28 16.34
C LEU A 24 48.36 33.64 17.53
N HIS A 25 48.63 32.65 18.42
CA HIS A 25 49.98 32.22 18.91
C HIS A 25 49.95 30.85 19.69
N THR A 26 51.11 30.24 20.01
CA THR A 26 51.35 28.85 20.56
C THR A 26 52.63 28.80 21.45
N PRO A 27 53.20 27.66 22.00
CA PRO A 27 52.77 26.25 22.22
C PRO A 27 52.49 25.95 23.74
N PRO A 28 53.13 25.08 24.61
CA PRO A 28 54.32 24.14 24.61
C PRO A 28 54.00 22.63 25.04
N PRO A 29 54.98 21.71 25.34
CA PRO A 29 54.79 20.21 25.29
C PRO A 29 55.27 19.29 26.46
N ALA A 30 54.96 17.98 26.40
CA ALA A 30 55.69 16.80 26.96
C ALA A 30 54.99 15.46 26.52
N ALA A 31 55.59 14.26 26.34
CA ALA A 31 56.98 13.76 26.20
C ALA A 31 56.97 12.36 25.46
N LYS A 32 58.14 11.78 25.11
CA LYS A 32 58.32 10.48 24.39
C LYS A 32 58.71 9.32 25.35
N PRO A 33 58.68 8.01 24.96
CA PRO A 33 59.68 7.34 24.10
C PRO A 33 59.03 6.57 22.90
N ALA A 34 59.67 6.20 21.79
CA ALA A 34 61.02 5.67 21.51
C ALA A 34 61.18 4.13 21.72
N GLN A 35 60.59 3.37 20.78
CA GLN A 35 61.17 2.28 19.98
C GLN A 35 62.09 1.20 20.59
N ALA A 36 61.77 -0.06 20.25
CA ALA A 36 62.70 -1.19 20.18
C ALA A 36 62.74 -1.76 18.74
N VAL A 37 63.86 -2.36 18.32
CA VAL A 37 64.10 -2.85 16.95
C VAL A 37 64.12 -4.38 16.93
N VAL A 38 63.48 -4.99 15.93
CA VAL A 38 63.49 -6.43 15.64
C VAL A 38 63.75 -6.65 14.14
N PRO A 39 64.48 -7.70 13.69
CA PRO A 39 65.09 -7.72 12.36
C PRO A 39 64.15 -7.84 11.15
N ARG A 40 64.66 -7.35 10.02
CA ARG A 40 64.03 -7.31 8.70
C ARG A 40 64.14 -8.66 7.96
N VAL A 41 63.04 -9.40 7.84
CA VAL A 41 62.91 -10.43 6.81
C VAL A 41 62.57 -9.75 5.48
N VAL A 42 63.30 -10.05 4.41
CA VAL A 42 63.03 -9.55 3.06
C VAL A 42 62.35 -10.65 2.26
N LEU A 43 61.14 -10.36 1.78
CA LEU A 43 60.44 -11.12 0.74
C LEU A 43 60.13 -10.16 -0.41
N SER A 44 60.20 -10.67 -1.65
CA SER A 44 60.14 -9.86 -2.87
C SER A 44 58.72 -9.38 -3.20
N GLU A 45 58.62 -8.13 -3.67
CA GLU A 45 57.36 -7.40 -3.88
C GLU A 45 56.39 -8.10 -4.86
N THR A 46 56.90 -8.92 -5.78
CA THR A 46 56.11 -9.68 -6.75
C THR A 46 55.15 -10.70 -6.11
N GLU A 47 55.54 -11.31 -4.98
CA GLU A 47 54.73 -12.27 -4.22
C GLU A 47 53.61 -11.57 -3.42
N LEU A 48 53.82 -10.30 -3.07
CA LEU A 48 52.89 -9.56 -2.21
C LEU A 48 51.64 -9.12 -2.98
N SER A 49 51.77 -8.82 -4.27
CA SER A 49 50.66 -8.33 -5.12
C SER A 49 49.62 -9.42 -5.41
N SER A 50 50.06 -10.67 -5.64
CA SER A 50 49.17 -11.82 -5.83
C SER A 50 48.44 -12.17 -4.52
N ALA A 51 49.15 -12.22 -3.39
CA ALA A 51 48.60 -12.48 -2.07
C ALA A 51 47.52 -11.45 -1.67
N VAL A 52 47.77 -10.16 -1.88
CA VAL A 52 46.79 -9.09 -1.58
C VAL A 52 45.53 -9.19 -2.45
N HIS A 53 45.65 -9.62 -3.71
CA HIS A 53 44.49 -9.79 -4.59
C HIS A 53 43.65 -11.04 -4.27
N ASP A 54 44.28 -12.14 -3.83
CA ASP A 54 43.56 -13.33 -3.39
C ASP A 54 42.90 -13.11 -2.02
N GLU A 55 43.63 -12.54 -1.05
CA GLU A 55 43.11 -12.24 0.29
C GLU A 55 41.94 -11.25 0.24
N ARG A 56 41.99 -10.24 -0.63
CA ARG A 56 40.85 -9.32 -0.85
C ARG A 56 39.63 -10.02 -1.46
N ARG A 57 39.84 -11.09 -2.24
CA ARG A 57 38.76 -11.93 -2.80
C ARG A 57 38.19 -12.87 -1.73
N ARG A 58 39.05 -13.52 -0.93
CA ARG A 58 38.69 -14.32 0.26
C ARG A 58 37.87 -13.51 1.27
N LEU A 59 38.32 -12.30 1.63
CA LEU A 59 37.60 -11.39 2.53
C LEU A 59 36.22 -10.95 2.00
N HIS A 60 36.05 -10.86 0.68
CA HIS A 60 34.74 -10.55 0.10
C HIS A 60 33.80 -11.77 0.19
N THR A 61 34.27 -12.95 -0.21
CA THR A 61 33.51 -14.21 -0.10
C THR A 61 33.17 -14.54 1.36
N MET A 62 34.10 -14.36 2.30
CA MET A 62 33.84 -14.55 3.72
C MET A 62 32.84 -13.53 4.29
N LYS A 63 32.82 -12.28 3.81
CA LYS A 63 31.76 -11.32 4.21
C LYS A 63 30.38 -11.73 3.71
N VAL A 64 30.26 -12.25 2.49
CA VAL A 64 28.99 -12.79 1.96
C VAL A 64 28.56 -14.02 2.77
N ILE A 65 29.46 -14.95 3.05
CA ILE A 65 29.17 -16.15 3.87
C ILE A 65 28.80 -15.78 5.31
N ILE A 66 29.49 -14.82 5.94
CA ILE A 66 29.16 -14.36 7.31
C ILE A 66 27.81 -13.63 7.35
N ALA A 67 27.44 -12.89 6.29
CA ALA A 67 26.10 -12.30 6.15
C ALA A 67 24.99 -13.36 6.01
N HIS A 68 25.26 -14.49 5.33
CA HIS A 68 24.36 -15.66 5.30
C HIS A 68 24.45 -16.55 6.55
N LEU A 69 25.39 -16.31 7.47
CA LEU A 69 25.55 -17.03 8.73
C LEU A 69 25.19 -16.18 9.96
N HIS A 70 24.38 -15.13 9.81
CA HIS A 70 23.82 -14.35 10.93
C HIS A 70 22.31 -14.10 10.81
N ASP A 71 21.54 -15.18 10.67
CA ASP A 71 20.16 -15.22 11.18
C ASP A 71 20.18 -14.89 12.70
N PRO A 72 19.45 -13.86 13.17
CA PRO A 72 19.46 -13.42 14.57
C PRO A 72 18.57 -14.28 15.50
N THR A 73 17.82 -15.27 14.99
CA THR A 73 16.92 -16.10 15.82
C THR A 73 17.64 -17.11 16.72
N LYS A 74 18.79 -17.63 16.26
CA LYS A 74 19.47 -18.84 16.77
C LYS A 74 20.11 -18.78 18.16
N PHE A 75 19.88 -17.72 18.94
CA PHE A 75 20.25 -17.62 20.36
C PHE A 75 19.11 -17.18 21.29
N ARG A 76 17.84 -17.23 20.84
CA ARG A 76 16.74 -17.30 21.81
C ARG A 76 16.84 -18.61 22.59
N ARG A 77 16.90 -18.51 23.92
CA ARG A 77 16.75 -19.67 24.82
C ARG A 77 15.51 -20.47 24.44
N ALA A 78 15.59 -21.80 24.51
CA ALA A 78 14.43 -22.67 24.48
C ALA A 78 13.56 -22.43 25.74
N SER A 79 12.68 -21.42 25.66
CA SER A 79 11.46 -21.43 26.47
C SER A 79 10.62 -22.61 26.00
N ILE A 80 9.96 -23.30 26.93
CA ILE A 80 9.07 -24.41 26.61
C ILE A 80 7.85 -23.82 25.88
N VAL A 81 7.89 -23.88 24.56
CA VAL A 81 6.72 -23.77 23.71
C VAL A 81 6.15 -25.18 23.62
N GLN A 82 4.88 -25.36 23.98
CA GLN A 82 4.19 -26.63 23.71
C GLN A 82 4.24 -26.90 22.22
N GLU A 83 4.44 -28.14 21.80
CA GLU A 83 4.36 -28.53 20.40
C GLU A 83 2.91 -28.41 19.93
N SER A 84 2.54 -27.18 19.53
CA SER A 84 1.26 -26.86 18.96
C SER A 84 1.21 -27.50 17.58
N VAL A 85 0.54 -28.66 17.52
CA VAL A 85 0.03 -29.23 16.27
C VAL A 85 -0.59 -28.07 15.48
N ILE A 86 0.02 -27.75 14.33
CA ILE A 86 -0.50 -26.70 13.46
C ILE A 86 -1.76 -27.28 12.82
N ASP A 87 -2.89 -26.99 13.45
CA ASP A 87 -4.21 -27.27 12.91
C ASP A 87 -4.38 -26.44 11.64
N SER A 88 -4.49 -27.13 10.49
CA SER A 88 -4.67 -26.53 9.16
C SER A 88 -5.97 -25.70 9.04
N SER A 89 -6.80 -25.65 10.08
CA SER A 89 -8.00 -24.83 10.23
C SER A 89 -7.73 -23.34 10.51
N PHE A 90 -6.54 -22.95 11.01
CA PHE A 90 -6.30 -21.57 11.46
C PHE A 90 -6.02 -20.59 10.30
N VAL A 91 -7.09 -19.98 9.77
CA VAL A 91 -7.01 -18.82 8.88
C VAL A 91 -6.69 -17.58 9.70
N GLU A 92 -5.41 -17.21 9.79
CA GLU A 92 -5.00 -15.95 10.43
C GLU A 92 -5.63 -14.74 9.72
N PHE A 93 -6.19 -13.81 10.48
CA PHE A 93 -6.84 -12.63 9.94
C PHE A 93 -5.81 -11.67 9.31
N SER A 94 -5.75 -11.64 7.98
CA SER A 94 -4.82 -10.80 7.22
C SER A 94 -5.53 -9.85 6.25
N THR A 95 -4.78 -8.84 5.79
CA THR A 95 -5.18 -7.97 4.67
C THR A 95 -5.55 -8.79 3.43
N ASP A 96 -4.82 -9.85 3.13
CA ASP A 96 -4.98 -10.64 1.92
C ASP A 96 -6.25 -11.51 1.99
N VAL A 97 -6.58 -12.01 3.18
CA VAL A 97 -7.88 -12.66 3.47
C VAL A 97 -9.05 -11.71 3.22
N LEU A 98 -8.92 -10.41 3.55
CA LEU A 98 -9.95 -9.41 3.26
C LEU A 98 -9.97 -8.89 1.81
N LEU A 99 -8.87 -9.04 1.06
CA LEU A 99 -8.80 -8.71 -0.36
C LEU A 99 -9.46 -9.79 -1.24
N ASP A 100 -9.55 -11.03 -0.75
CA ASP A 100 -10.23 -12.11 -1.47
C ASP A 100 -11.74 -11.78 -1.67
N PRO A 101 -12.25 -11.80 -2.92
CA PRO A 101 -13.62 -11.37 -3.21
C PRO A 101 -14.71 -12.34 -2.71
N VAL A 102 -14.37 -13.60 -2.40
CA VAL A 102 -15.31 -14.55 -1.78
C VAL A 102 -15.42 -14.24 -0.29
N THR A 103 -14.29 -14.05 0.38
CA THR A 103 -14.19 -13.69 1.80
C THR A 103 -14.84 -12.35 2.08
N LEU A 104 -14.49 -11.30 1.33
CA LEU A 104 -15.07 -9.97 1.46
C LEU A 104 -16.60 -10.00 1.32
N LYS A 105 -17.12 -10.80 0.38
CA LYS A 105 -18.56 -11.01 0.17
C LYS A 105 -19.23 -11.72 1.35
N MET A 106 -18.65 -12.82 1.85
CA MET A 106 -19.20 -13.58 2.98
C MET A 106 -19.10 -12.81 4.30
N MET A 107 -18.02 -12.06 4.53
CA MET A 107 -17.91 -11.15 5.66
C MET A 107 -18.90 -9.97 5.55
N THR A 108 -19.12 -9.40 4.37
CA THR A 108 -20.12 -8.32 4.20
C THR A 108 -21.54 -8.84 4.47
N GLU A 109 -21.89 -10.05 3.99
CA GLU A 109 -23.16 -10.73 4.30
C GLU A 109 -23.34 -10.89 5.83
N PHE A 110 -22.30 -11.33 6.54
CA PHE A 110 -22.31 -11.47 8.01
C PHE A 110 -22.41 -10.11 8.74
N CYS A 111 -21.59 -9.14 8.35
CA CYS A 111 -21.50 -7.82 8.98
C CYS A 111 -22.79 -7.01 8.90
N SER A 112 -23.69 -7.30 7.95
CA SER A 112 -25.02 -6.70 7.86
C SER A 112 -25.89 -6.88 9.12
N SER A 113 -25.55 -7.85 9.97
CA SER A 113 -26.22 -8.12 11.25
C SER A 113 -25.56 -7.49 12.48
N ILE A 114 -24.42 -6.80 12.33
CA ILE A 114 -23.61 -6.27 13.43
C ILE A 114 -23.47 -4.75 13.29
N PRO A 115 -23.89 -3.94 14.29
CA PRO A 115 -23.86 -2.48 14.22
C PRO A 115 -22.49 -1.90 13.84
N HIS A 116 -22.46 -1.07 12.80
CA HIS A 116 -21.25 -0.42 12.27
C HIS A 116 -20.14 -1.37 11.78
N ALA A 117 -20.40 -2.67 11.61
CA ALA A 117 -19.39 -3.62 11.10
C ALA A 117 -19.28 -3.57 9.57
N ALA A 118 -20.42 -3.50 8.88
CA ALA A 118 -20.46 -3.43 7.42
C ALA A 118 -19.83 -2.13 6.91
N GLU A 119 -20.07 -1.02 7.62
CA GLU A 119 -19.52 0.30 7.35
C GLU A 119 -17.99 0.31 7.52
N ARG A 120 -17.46 -0.27 8.61
CA ARG A 120 -16.01 -0.44 8.82
C ARG A 120 -15.36 -1.28 7.71
N LEU A 121 -15.97 -2.41 7.35
CA LEU A 121 -15.44 -3.32 6.33
C LEU A 121 -15.44 -2.65 4.94
N MET A 122 -16.54 -2.00 4.57
CA MET A 122 -16.64 -1.28 3.30
C MET A 122 -15.73 -0.05 3.24
N PHE A 123 -15.53 0.66 4.35
CA PHE A 123 -14.55 1.76 4.42
C PHE A 123 -13.13 1.24 4.26
N TRP A 124 -12.77 0.17 4.97
CA TRP A 124 -11.46 -0.46 4.87
C TRP A 124 -11.16 -0.90 3.43
N ALA A 125 -12.13 -1.54 2.76
CA ALA A 125 -12.01 -2.01 1.39
C ALA A 125 -11.95 -0.85 0.37
N ASP A 126 -12.82 0.16 0.49
CA ASP A 126 -12.80 1.33 -0.39
C ASP A 126 -11.46 2.10 -0.27
N VAL A 127 -10.91 2.24 0.95
CA VAL A 127 -9.59 2.86 1.18
C VAL A 127 -8.45 1.98 0.65
N GLN A 128 -8.51 0.66 0.80
CA GLN A 128 -7.49 -0.25 0.28
C GLN A 128 -7.47 -0.25 -1.25
N HIS A 129 -8.63 -0.15 -1.90
CA HIS A 129 -8.74 -0.07 -3.37
C HIS A 129 -8.06 1.18 -3.96
N LEU A 130 -7.96 2.29 -3.22
CA LEU A 130 -7.23 3.50 -3.68
C LEU A 130 -5.79 3.20 -4.14
N ARG A 131 -5.19 2.13 -3.60
CA ARG A 131 -3.81 1.70 -3.88
C ARG A 131 -3.65 1.01 -5.24
N THR A 132 -4.74 0.54 -5.84
CA THR A 132 -4.75 -0.17 -7.14
C THR A 132 -5.34 0.68 -8.28
N LEU A 133 -5.65 1.97 -8.04
CA LEU A 133 -6.22 2.86 -9.04
C LEU A 133 -5.16 3.39 -10.04
N PRO A 134 -5.35 3.23 -11.36
CA PRO A 134 -4.35 3.59 -12.36
C PRO A 134 -4.33 5.08 -12.77
N SER A 135 -5.19 5.92 -12.19
CA SER A 135 -5.36 7.33 -12.63
C SER A 135 -5.58 8.26 -11.44
N ALA A 136 -4.68 9.23 -11.27
CA ALA A 136 -4.75 10.24 -10.20
C ALA A 136 -6.10 10.97 -10.18
N GLN A 137 -6.60 11.46 -11.33
CA GLN A 137 -7.89 12.14 -11.42
C GLN A 137 -9.10 11.27 -11.03
N TYR A 138 -8.96 9.94 -11.08
CA TYR A 138 -9.97 9.01 -10.58
C TYR A 138 -9.79 8.77 -9.07
N THR A 139 -8.54 8.62 -8.62
CA THR A 139 -8.18 8.58 -7.20
C THR A 139 -8.68 9.81 -6.44
N ASP A 140 -8.49 11.03 -6.94
CA ASP A 140 -8.99 12.28 -6.33
C ASP A 140 -10.51 12.27 -6.11
N LYS A 141 -11.25 11.71 -7.09
CA LYS A 141 -12.70 11.54 -7.02
C LYS A 141 -13.10 10.47 -6.01
N MET A 142 -12.34 9.38 -5.91
CA MET A 142 -12.60 8.32 -4.91
C MET A 142 -12.21 8.77 -3.50
N LEU A 143 -11.11 9.51 -3.32
CA LEU A 143 -10.70 10.14 -2.06
C LEU A 143 -11.84 11.01 -1.52
N ARG A 144 -12.36 11.93 -2.33
CA ARG A 144 -13.51 12.79 -1.98
C ARG A 144 -14.75 11.98 -1.61
N LYS A 145 -15.10 10.99 -2.44
CA LYS A 145 -16.29 10.13 -2.25
C LYS A 145 -16.23 9.27 -0.99
N ILE A 146 -15.05 8.81 -0.57
CA ILE A 146 -14.86 8.01 0.66
C ILE A 146 -15.17 8.87 1.90
N TYR A 147 -14.67 10.10 1.96
CA TYR A 147 -15.03 11.03 3.03
C TYR A 147 -16.55 11.29 3.05
N GLU A 148 -17.13 11.64 1.91
CA GLU A 148 -18.57 11.94 1.78
C GLU A 148 -19.47 10.77 2.20
N LYS A 149 -19.05 9.51 1.93
CA LYS A 149 -19.79 8.28 2.24
C LYS A 149 -19.72 7.84 3.69
N PHE A 150 -18.58 8.04 4.37
CA PHE A 150 -18.27 7.39 5.66
C PHE A 150 -17.91 8.34 6.81
N LEU A 151 -17.43 9.55 6.53
CA LEU A 151 -16.79 10.44 7.52
C LEU A 151 -17.41 11.85 7.58
N SER A 152 -18.09 12.28 6.52
CA SER A 152 -18.87 13.51 6.50
C SER A 152 -19.88 13.55 7.67
N PRO A 153 -20.14 14.71 8.30
CA PRO A 153 -21.22 14.87 9.28
C PRO A 153 -22.62 14.49 8.78
N HIS A 154 -22.79 14.35 7.46
CA HIS A 154 -24.03 13.96 6.79
C HIS A 154 -23.89 12.60 6.05
N ALA A 155 -22.87 11.80 6.38
CA ALA A 155 -22.65 10.48 5.80
C ALA A 155 -23.85 9.56 6.03
N ALA A 156 -24.35 8.93 4.96
CA ALA A 156 -25.47 7.98 5.04
C ALA A 156 -25.07 6.63 5.68
N THR A 157 -23.77 6.31 5.67
CA THR A 157 -23.20 5.07 6.23
C THR A 157 -21.95 5.40 7.07
N PRO A 158 -22.10 6.09 8.22
CA PRO A 158 -20.96 6.60 8.99
C PRO A 158 -20.19 5.49 9.70
N ILE A 159 -18.85 5.55 9.67
CA ILE A 159 -18.00 4.67 10.49
C ILE A 159 -17.85 5.19 11.92
N CYS A 160 -17.74 4.28 12.88
CA CYS A 160 -17.51 4.61 14.28
C CYS A 160 -16.00 4.71 14.57
N VAL A 161 -15.45 5.92 14.47
CA VAL A 161 -14.04 6.25 14.79
C VAL A 161 -13.96 7.53 15.64
N PRO A 162 -12.85 7.80 16.37
CA PRO A 162 -12.74 8.96 17.27
C PRO A 162 -13.01 10.31 16.59
N THR A 163 -13.75 11.18 17.26
CA THR A 163 -14.15 12.50 16.71
C THR A 163 -12.97 13.38 16.30
N ASP A 164 -11.83 13.26 16.98
CA ASP A 164 -10.60 14.00 16.64
C ASP A 164 -9.99 13.54 15.31
N MET A 165 -10.12 12.24 14.98
CA MET A 165 -9.70 11.67 13.71
C MET A 165 -10.63 12.10 12.57
N ILE A 166 -11.95 12.10 12.80
CA ILE A 166 -12.93 12.63 11.83
C ILE A 166 -12.62 14.10 11.52
N ARG A 167 -12.39 14.91 12.56
CA ARG A 167 -12.05 16.33 12.42
C ARG A 167 -10.74 16.55 11.66
N GLY A 168 -9.68 15.82 11.97
CA GLY A 168 -8.41 15.93 11.24
C GLY A 168 -8.52 15.57 9.75
N ILE A 169 -9.38 14.62 9.39
CA ILE A 169 -9.68 14.29 7.99
C ILE A 169 -10.54 15.38 7.34
N GLN A 170 -11.49 15.98 8.07
CA GLN A 170 -12.26 17.12 7.60
C GLN A 170 -11.37 18.36 7.35
N ASP A 171 -10.43 18.66 8.24
CA ASP A 171 -9.46 19.77 8.10
C ASP A 171 -8.51 19.60 6.88
N GLU A 172 -8.39 18.37 6.36
CA GLU A 172 -7.73 18.05 5.08
C GLU A 172 -8.69 18.19 3.87
N PHE A 173 -9.97 17.83 4.05
CA PHE A 173 -11.00 17.92 3.01
C PHE A 173 -11.40 19.37 2.67
N ASP A 174 -11.55 20.21 3.70
CA ASP A 174 -11.98 21.61 3.59
C ASP A 174 -10.84 22.57 3.17
N ARG A 175 -9.59 22.08 3.11
CA ARG A 175 -8.41 22.83 2.65
C ARG A 175 -8.49 23.12 1.14
N PRO A 176 -7.96 24.26 0.64
CA PRO A 176 -7.74 24.46 -0.80
C PRO A 176 -6.99 23.28 -1.46
N GLY A 177 -7.64 22.63 -2.43
CA GLY A 177 -7.22 21.37 -3.05
C GLY A 177 -7.97 20.14 -2.53
N GLY A 178 -8.29 20.10 -1.24
CA GLY A 178 -8.85 18.94 -0.54
C GLY A 178 -7.86 17.79 -0.38
N ILE A 179 -8.36 16.61 0.01
CA ILE A 179 -7.54 15.40 0.24
C ILE A 179 -6.74 15.02 -1.01
N GLN A 180 -5.41 15.13 -0.93
CA GLN A 180 -4.46 14.82 -2.03
C GLN A 180 -3.91 13.38 -1.98
N SER A 181 -4.21 12.59 -0.94
CA SER A 181 -3.60 11.27 -0.75
C SER A 181 -4.45 10.36 0.13
N ALA A 182 -4.40 9.05 -0.16
CA ALA A 182 -4.96 8.00 0.69
C ALA A 182 -4.33 7.96 2.10
N GLY A 183 -3.16 8.59 2.28
CA GLY A 183 -2.46 8.70 3.56
C GLY A 183 -3.30 9.25 4.70
N VAL A 184 -4.26 10.15 4.41
CA VAL A 184 -5.15 10.75 5.43
C VAL A 184 -6.05 9.71 6.11
N TYR A 185 -6.33 8.59 5.45
CA TYR A 185 -7.23 7.54 5.95
C TYR A 185 -6.52 6.44 6.74
N LEU A 186 -5.18 6.41 6.79
CA LEU A 186 -4.44 5.24 7.28
C LEU A 186 -4.74 4.90 8.75
N GLU A 187 -4.89 5.89 9.64
CA GLU A 187 -5.22 5.63 11.04
C GLU A 187 -6.66 5.12 11.22
N ALA A 188 -7.61 5.67 10.46
CA ALA A 188 -8.99 5.20 10.43
C ALA A 188 -9.09 3.80 9.85
N GLN A 189 -8.34 3.51 8.79
CA GLN A 189 -8.28 2.19 8.15
C GLN A 189 -7.69 1.14 9.10
N ALA A 190 -6.59 1.48 9.80
CA ALA A 190 -5.97 0.61 10.79
C ALA A 190 -6.89 0.34 12.00
N LEU A 191 -7.64 1.35 12.47
CA LEU A 191 -8.64 1.16 13.53
C LEU A 191 -9.79 0.27 13.07
N CYS A 192 -10.34 0.51 11.87
CA CYS A 192 -11.40 -0.33 11.31
C CYS A 192 -10.94 -1.80 11.15
N LEU A 193 -9.71 -2.02 10.66
CA LEU A 193 -9.12 -3.36 10.54
C LEU A 193 -9.00 -4.05 11.91
N LYS A 194 -8.53 -3.33 12.93
CA LYS A 194 -8.37 -3.85 14.29
C LYS A 194 -9.72 -4.17 14.96
N ASP A 195 -10.74 -3.35 14.77
CA ASP A 195 -12.09 -3.64 15.27
C ASP A 195 -12.66 -4.90 14.59
N LEU A 196 -12.44 -5.05 13.27
CA LEU A 196 -12.82 -6.25 12.52
C LEU A 196 -12.06 -7.48 13.02
N GLU A 197 -10.74 -7.38 13.22
CA GLU A 197 -9.87 -8.45 13.74
C GLU A 197 -10.29 -8.93 15.14
N LYS A 198 -10.58 -8.01 16.06
CA LYS A 198 -10.73 -8.34 17.49
C LYS A 198 -12.16 -8.61 17.94
N ASP A 199 -13.18 -8.11 17.24
CA ASP A 199 -14.59 -8.37 17.58
C ASP A 199 -15.38 -9.10 16.51
N VAL A 200 -15.21 -8.75 15.23
CA VAL A 200 -16.08 -9.27 14.15
C VAL A 200 -15.62 -10.63 13.65
N PHE A 201 -14.33 -10.78 13.32
CA PHE A 201 -13.78 -12.02 12.77
C PHE A 201 -13.91 -13.22 13.72
N PRO A 202 -13.65 -13.11 15.04
CA PRO A 202 -13.82 -14.23 15.98
C PRO A 202 -15.27 -14.67 16.18
N ARG A 203 -16.24 -13.89 15.67
CA ARG A 203 -17.66 -14.27 15.57
C ARG A 203 -17.97 -14.87 14.19
N PHE A 204 -17.34 -14.34 13.12
CA PHE A 204 -17.46 -14.84 11.75
C PHE A 204 -16.93 -16.27 11.61
N GLU A 205 -15.74 -16.58 12.15
CA GLU A 205 -15.15 -17.93 12.19
C GLU A 205 -16.12 -19.00 12.71
N LYS A 206 -16.99 -18.62 13.64
CA LYS A 206 -17.95 -19.50 14.33
C LYS A 206 -19.34 -19.50 13.66
N HIS A 207 -19.48 -18.81 12.53
CA HIS A 207 -20.73 -18.66 11.80
C HIS A 207 -20.68 -19.43 10.48
N LYS A 208 -21.80 -20.07 10.11
CA LYS A 208 -21.98 -20.88 8.89
C LYS A 208 -21.52 -20.25 7.55
N LEU A 209 -21.33 -18.93 7.51
CA LEU A 209 -20.79 -18.23 6.34
C LEU A 209 -19.26 -18.40 6.18
N PHE A 210 -18.52 -18.71 7.25
CA PHE A 210 -17.10 -19.02 7.20
C PHE A 210 -16.84 -20.43 6.64
N ASP A 211 -17.67 -21.42 6.96
CA ASP A 211 -17.59 -22.74 6.32
C ASP A 211 -17.98 -22.68 4.83
N LYS A 212 -19.02 -21.91 4.49
CA LYS A 212 -19.39 -21.58 3.11
C LYS A 212 -18.29 -20.82 2.37
N MET A 213 -17.55 -19.94 3.05
CA MET A 213 -16.40 -19.22 2.50
C MET A 213 -15.26 -20.18 2.17
N LYS A 214 -14.81 -21.00 3.15
CA LYS A 214 -13.74 -21.99 2.96
C LYS A 214 -14.03 -22.89 1.76
N ALA A 215 -15.23 -23.51 1.70
CA ALA A 215 -15.63 -24.38 0.60
C ALA A 215 -15.62 -23.68 -0.79
N LEU A 216 -15.90 -22.36 -0.85
CA LEU A 216 -15.84 -21.59 -2.10
C LEU A 216 -14.40 -21.19 -2.48
N CYS A 217 -13.53 -20.93 -1.50
CA CYS A 217 -12.10 -20.67 -1.73
C CYS A 217 -11.35 -21.97 -2.13
N GLU A 218 -11.68 -23.09 -1.49
CA GLU A 218 -11.21 -24.44 -1.83
C GLU A 218 -11.63 -24.80 -3.26
N ALA A 219 -12.91 -24.70 -3.60
CA ALA A 219 -13.40 -24.98 -4.95
C ALA A 219 -12.74 -24.12 -6.04
N ARG A 220 -12.47 -22.83 -5.78
CA ARG A 220 -11.72 -21.98 -6.74
C ARG A 220 -10.26 -22.44 -6.90
N SER A 221 -9.65 -22.94 -5.83
CA SER A 221 -8.29 -23.47 -5.87
C SER A 221 -8.22 -24.79 -6.65
N GLU A 222 -9.27 -25.62 -6.58
CA GLU A 222 -9.41 -26.84 -7.39
C GLU A 222 -9.66 -26.55 -8.88
N THR A 223 -10.33 -25.45 -9.23
CA THR A 223 -10.52 -25.02 -10.64
C THR A 223 -9.33 -24.25 -11.22
N GLY A 224 -8.28 -23.96 -10.45
CA GLY A 224 -7.00 -23.45 -10.95
C GLY A 224 -6.87 -21.94 -11.21
N HIS A 225 -7.96 -21.18 -11.29
CA HIS A 225 -7.89 -19.72 -11.54
C HIS A 225 -7.56 -18.93 -10.25
N ALA A 226 -6.32 -18.41 -10.13
CA ALA A 226 -5.93 -17.56 -9.00
C ALA A 226 -4.70 -16.64 -9.24
N THR A 227 -4.75 -15.73 -10.20
CA THR A 227 -4.09 -14.42 -10.06
C THR A 227 -5.13 -13.31 -9.85
N GLU A 228 -4.71 -12.20 -9.23
CA GLU A 228 -5.56 -11.01 -9.03
C GLU A 228 -6.06 -10.44 -10.37
N TYR A 229 -5.24 -10.54 -11.42
CA TYR A 229 -5.55 -10.07 -12.77
C TYR A 229 -6.69 -10.86 -13.42
N ASP A 230 -6.69 -12.20 -13.30
CA ASP A 230 -7.74 -13.05 -13.89
C ASP A 230 -9.12 -12.68 -13.33
N CYS A 231 -9.19 -12.42 -12.02
CA CYS A 231 -10.41 -11.98 -11.36
C CYS A 231 -10.94 -10.65 -11.91
N ILE A 232 -10.06 -9.72 -12.29
CA ILE A 232 -10.43 -8.44 -12.92
C ILE A 232 -10.94 -8.67 -14.34
N TYR A 233 -10.29 -9.54 -15.11
CA TYR A 233 -10.70 -9.86 -16.48
C TYR A 233 -12.06 -10.58 -16.54
N TYR A 234 -12.30 -11.56 -15.66
CA TYR A 234 -13.62 -12.21 -15.53
C TYR A 234 -14.70 -11.21 -15.08
N LEU A 235 -14.39 -10.29 -14.16
CA LEU A 235 -15.33 -9.25 -13.72
C LEU A 235 -15.68 -8.26 -14.85
N LEU A 236 -14.70 -7.90 -15.69
CA LEU A 236 -14.93 -7.08 -16.88
C LEU A 236 -15.85 -7.80 -17.89
N TYR A 237 -15.62 -9.09 -18.13
CA TYR A 237 -16.49 -9.90 -19.00
C TYR A 237 -17.94 -9.94 -18.48
N GLU A 238 -18.15 -10.34 -17.23
CA GLU A 238 -19.49 -10.40 -16.60
C GLU A 238 -20.21 -9.05 -16.58
N THR A 239 -19.48 -7.95 -16.43
CA THR A 239 -20.07 -6.61 -16.31
C THR A 239 -20.43 -5.97 -17.66
N TYR A 240 -19.64 -6.23 -18.70
CA TYR A 240 -19.67 -5.46 -19.96
C TYR A 240 -19.82 -6.28 -21.25
N LEU A 241 -19.34 -7.53 -21.31
CA LEU A 241 -19.20 -8.28 -22.57
C LEU A 241 -20.07 -9.55 -22.66
N LYS A 242 -20.42 -10.15 -21.52
CA LYS A 242 -21.29 -11.34 -21.46
C LYS A 242 -22.69 -11.05 -22.04
N PRO A 243 -23.34 -12.00 -22.73
CA PRO A 243 -24.72 -11.83 -23.17
C PRO A 243 -25.67 -11.44 -22.01
N ASN A 244 -26.41 -10.34 -22.17
CA ASN A 244 -27.25 -9.72 -21.15
C ASN A 244 -26.52 -9.13 -19.93
N ALA A 245 -25.23 -8.78 -20.05
CA ALA A 245 -24.47 -8.11 -19.01
C ALA A 245 -25.10 -6.79 -18.54
N LYS A 246 -24.94 -6.45 -17.25
CA LYS A 246 -25.61 -5.29 -16.61
C LYS A 246 -25.22 -3.94 -17.22
N LYS A 247 -24.06 -3.85 -17.87
CA LYS A 247 -23.62 -2.69 -18.66
C LYS A 247 -23.14 -3.15 -20.05
N PHE A 248 -23.92 -4.02 -20.70
CA PHE A 248 -23.58 -4.60 -22.01
C PHE A 248 -23.13 -3.53 -23.01
N VAL A 249 -21.89 -3.66 -23.50
CA VAL A 249 -21.34 -2.83 -24.57
C VAL A 249 -21.67 -3.52 -25.88
N ALA A 250 -22.41 -2.84 -26.76
CA ALA A 250 -22.77 -3.38 -28.07
C ALA A 250 -21.57 -3.37 -29.02
N LEU A 251 -20.84 -4.48 -29.08
CA LEU A 251 -19.75 -4.70 -30.05
C LEU A 251 -20.22 -5.65 -31.18
N PRO A 252 -19.49 -5.72 -32.30
CA PRO A 252 -19.72 -6.74 -33.32
C PRO A 252 -19.80 -8.17 -32.73
N PRO A 253 -20.78 -9.01 -33.12
CA PRO A 253 -21.05 -10.30 -32.47
C PRO A 253 -19.83 -11.23 -32.36
N HIS A 254 -18.97 -11.25 -33.39
CA HIS A 254 -17.76 -12.07 -33.41
C HIS A 254 -16.77 -11.74 -32.28
N ILE A 255 -16.80 -10.53 -31.71
CA ILE A 255 -15.98 -10.15 -30.55
C ILE A 255 -16.55 -10.78 -29.27
N HIS A 256 -17.88 -10.75 -29.10
CA HIS A 256 -18.54 -11.42 -27.98
C HIS A 256 -18.38 -12.95 -28.05
N GLU A 257 -18.47 -13.53 -29.26
CA GLU A 257 -18.23 -14.96 -29.50
C GLU A 257 -16.77 -15.36 -29.21
N ALA A 258 -15.79 -14.56 -29.66
CA ALA A 258 -14.38 -14.78 -29.34
C ALA A 258 -14.10 -14.67 -27.84
N PHE A 259 -14.82 -13.80 -27.12
CA PHE A 259 -14.71 -13.70 -25.66
C PHE A 259 -15.37 -14.85 -24.92
N ALA A 260 -16.54 -15.32 -25.37
CA ALA A 260 -17.13 -16.55 -24.84
C ALA A 260 -16.17 -17.74 -25.02
N ALA A 261 -15.58 -17.91 -26.22
CA ALA A 261 -14.59 -18.94 -26.48
C ALA A 261 -13.32 -18.82 -25.61
N LYS A 262 -12.81 -17.60 -25.37
CA LYS A 262 -11.67 -17.38 -24.45
C LYS A 262 -12.05 -17.61 -22.97
N VAL A 263 -13.30 -17.37 -22.57
CA VAL A 263 -13.82 -17.66 -21.22
C VAL A 263 -13.98 -19.16 -21.00
N ASP A 264 -14.56 -19.87 -21.97
CA ASP A 264 -14.79 -21.32 -21.93
C ASP A 264 -13.47 -22.12 -22.00
N ALA A 265 -12.40 -21.52 -22.55
CA ALA A 265 -11.08 -22.13 -22.72
C ALA A 265 -9.99 -21.58 -21.76
N ASP A 266 -10.38 -20.84 -20.70
CA ASP A 266 -9.51 -20.24 -19.68
C ASP A 266 -8.29 -19.46 -20.24
N GLN A 267 -8.57 -18.57 -21.19
CA GLN A 267 -7.60 -17.74 -21.91
C GLN A 267 -8.00 -16.26 -21.88
N LEU A 268 -8.53 -15.81 -20.74
CA LEU A 268 -9.06 -14.46 -20.54
C LEU A 268 -8.02 -13.54 -19.88
N ASP A 269 -6.99 -13.19 -20.66
CA ASP A 269 -5.80 -12.49 -20.17
C ASP A 269 -5.74 -11.00 -20.58
N SER A 270 -4.63 -10.34 -20.25
CA SER A 270 -4.35 -8.95 -20.63
C SER A 270 -4.28 -8.74 -22.14
N VAL A 271 -3.77 -9.72 -22.90
CA VAL A 271 -3.68 -9.63 -24.37
C VAL A 271 -5.09 -9.66 -24.97
N ALA A 272 -5.97 -10.55 -24.51
CA ALA A 272 -7.36 -10.61 -24.95
C ALA A 272 -8.10 -9.28 -24.80
N PHE A 273 -7.93 -8.58 -23.68
CA PHE A 273 -8.53 -7.26 -23.47
C PHE A 273 -7.84 -6.13 -24.25
N THR A 274 -6.56 -6.29 -24.61
CA THR A 274 -5.85 -5.35 -25.49
C THR A 274 -6.45 -5.34 -26.90
N ASP A 275 -6.79 -6.52 -27.44
CA ASP A 275 -7.50 -6.65 -28.73
C ASP A 275 -8.82 -5.82 -28.71
N VAL A 276 -9.61 -5.95 -27.65
CA VAL A 276 -10.89 -5.25 -27.50
C VAL A 276 -10.72 -3.74 -27.37
N GLN A 277 -9.70 -3.27 -26.65
CA GLN A 277 -9.40 -1.83 -26.61
C GLN A 277 -9.13 -1.28 -28.01
N TYR A 278 -8.42 -2.04 -28.85
CA TYR A 278 -8.18 -1.66 -30.24
C TYR A 278 -9.49 -1.65 -31.07
N PHE A 279 -10.30 -2.72 -31.01
CA PHE A 279 -11.58 -2.78 -31.73
C PHE A 279 -12.60 -1.72 -31.29
N VAL A 280 -12.66 -1.40 -30.00
CA VAL A 280 -13.52 -0.34 -29.46
C VAL A 280 -13.05 1.03 -29.94
N LEU A 281 -11.74 1.31 -29.88
CA LEU A 281 -11.19 2.57 -30.38
C LEU A 281 -11.35 2.70 -31.90
N ASP A 282 -11.25 1.60 -32.65
CA ASP A 282 -11.45 1.62 -34.10
C ASP A 282 -12.91 1.85 -34.47
N TYR A 283 -13.86 1.15 -33.84
CA TYR A 283 -15.29 1.39 -34.02
C TYR A 283 -15.72 2.82 -33.64
N VAL A 284 -15.17 3.35 -32.53
CA VAL A 284 -15.35 4.76 -32.15
C VAL A 284 -14.79 5.69 -33.22
N ARG A 285 -13.66 5.34 -33.86
CA ARG A 285 -12.97 6.14 -34.89
C ARG A 285 -13.65 6.09 -36.26
N THR A 286 -14.22 4.96 -36.68
CA THR A 286 -14.80 4.79 -38.02
C THR A 286 -16.30 5.03 -38.07
N GLU A 287 -17.05 4.54 -37.07
CA GLU A 287 -18.51 4.59 -37.12
C GLU A 287 -19.08 5.76 -36.30
N LEU A 288 -18.50 6.06 -35.13
CA LEU A 288 -19.06 7.07 -34.21
C LEU A 288 -18.42 8.46 -34.35
N TRP A 289 -17.15 8.56 -34.75
CA TRP A 289 -16.43 9.85 -34.76
C TRP A 289 -17.05 10.90 -35.69
N HIS A 290 -17.73 10.45 -36.74
CA HIS A 290 -18.45 11.32 -37.67
C HIS A 290 -19.65 12.05 -37.03
N ASP A 291 -20.20 11.55 -35.93
CA ASP A 291 -21.24 12.24 -35.15
C ASP A 291 -20.66 13.28 -34.16
N PHE A 292 -19.32 13.34 -34.02
CA PHE A 292 -18.61 14.25 -33.13
C PHE A 292 -17.77 15.33 -33.85
N SER A 293 -17.87 15.43 -35.18
CA SER A 293 -17.08 16.36 -36.02
C SER A 293 -17.92 17.41 -36.76
#